data_AF-A0A2E8Z1R2-F1
#
_entry.id   AF-A0A2E8Z1R2-F1
#
_cell.length_a   1.000
_cell.length_b   1.000
_cell.length_c   1.000
_cell.angle_alpha   90.00
_cell.angle_beta   90.00
_cell.angle_gamma   90.00
#
_symmetry.space_group_name_H-M   'P 1'
#
loop_
_entity.id
_entity.type
_entity.pdbx_description
1 polymer ?
#
loop_
_entity_poly.entity_id
_entity_poly.type
_entity_poly.pdbx_seq_one_letter_code
_entity_poly.pdbx_strand_id
1 'polypeptide(L)'
;MSPDALLPSARLPGSQRKIRAPFVLDPSLCLYSPQSNVDALSHPRVAGWLEKVQHHWGPTPVPGADRGRLALLLPCTKYKPYPTSREHRAVNAALQAAGWRPAASYDGPTELLAVLDDDEHPDLLATAPLVRDGVVLDRFVISEPLALVPYELTLYADGEQSPATSYDDPGLFVARGTSVSPERSDCTARPRPDGSWAWGPAEREAYVVMHNAMAAALTTALTRLAPHYGRVLAWVSPGLTHRSFLADDALRLAEGMSRTRRGTSGVLTLRGVLDEAPGLLDVMPDEKQIHAAREALAQRLEDERRPHGEASVRAVFARGDGHDTPLGLPELAALLVARLDEEAEALGVVG
;
A
#
# COMPACT_ATOMS: atom_id res chain seq x y z
N MET A 1 -11.79 -25.49 0.21
CA MET A 1 -12.55 -24.61 1.11
C MET A 1 -14.04 -24.84 0.86
N SER A 2 -14.87 -24.94 1.90
CA SER A 2 -16.34 -25.01 1.69
C SER A 2 -16.84 -23.69 1.10
N PRO A 3 -17.77 -23.69 0.12
CA PRO A 3 -18.43 -22.47 -0.34
C PRO A 3 -19.00 -21.62 0.81
N ASP A 4 -19.48 -22.23 1.89
CA ASP A 4 -20.02 -21.52 3.06
C ASP A 4 -18.98 -20.64 3.77
N ALA A 5 -17.70 -21.03 3.73
CA ALA A 5 -16.61 -20.25 4.31
C ALA A 5 -16.31 -18.97 3.51
N LEU A 6 -16.86 -18.86 2.29
CA LEU A 6 -16.80 -17.67 1.45
C LEU A 6 -18.05 -16.80 1.57
N LEU A 7 -19.00 -17.13 2.46
CA LEU A 7 -20.11 -16.22 2.73
C LEU A 7 -19.62 -15.00 3.53
N PRO A 8 -20.18 -13.79 3.28
CA PRO A 8 -19.82 -12.60 4.05
C PRO A 8 -19.92 -12.78 5.57
N SER A 9 -20.97 -13.46 6.05
CA SER A 9 -21.17 -13.75 7.48
C SER A 9 -20.05 -14.59 8.09
N ALA A 10 -19.48 -15.54 7.34
CA ALA A 10 -18.37 -16.37 7.79
C ALA A 10 -17.02 -15.62 7.81
N ARG A 11 -16.86 -14.64 6.90
CA ARG A 11 -15.63 -13.83 6.77
C ARG A 11 -15.57 -12.65 7.73
N LEU A 12 -16.72 -12.07 8.08
CA LEU A 12 -16.84 -10.86 8.89
C LEU A 12 -16.04 -10.89 10.21
N PRO A 13 -16.05 -11.96 11.02
CA PRO A 13 -15.24 -12.01 12.23
C PRO A 13 -13.73 -11.89 11.95
N GLY A 14 -13.27 -12.42 10.83
CA GLY A 14 -11.89 -12.28 10.36
C GLY A 14 -11.56 -10.86 9.93
N SER A 15 -12.48 -10.19 9.26
CA SER A 15 -12.37 -8.78 8.87
C SER A 15 -12.31 -7.86 10.09
N GLN A 16 -13.18 -8.08 11.09
CA GLN A 16 -13.21 -7.27 12.31
C GLN A 16 -11.89 -7.33 13.08
N ARG A 17 -11.24 -8.50 13.14
CA ARG A 17 -9.92 -8.66 13.80
C ARG A 17 -8.79 -7.87 13.13
N LYS A 18 -8.95 -7.45 11.87
CA LYS A 18 -7.95 -6.65 11.16
C LYS A 18 -8.02 -5.17 11.54
N ILE A 19 -9.16 -4.72 12.07
CA ILE A 19 -9.37 -3.35 12.52
C ILE A 19 -9.03 -3.27 14.00
N ARG A 20 -8.03 -2.45 14.33
CA ARG A 20 -7.58 -2.26 15.72
C ARG A 20 -8.50 -1.28 16.43
N ALA A 21 -8.80 -1.57 17.70
CA ALA A 21 -9.51 -0.64 18.57
C ALA A 21 -8.75 0.70 18.68
N PRO A 22 -9.46 1.85 18.80
CA PRO A 22 -10.90 1.98 18.99
C PRO A 22 -11.72 1.98 17.69
N PHE A 23 -11.06 1.80 16.53
CA PHE A 23 -11.73 1.86 15.24
C PHE A 23 -12.63 0.65 15.01
N VAL A 24 -13.69 0.87 14.23
CA VAL A 24 -14.70 -0.14 13.93
C VAL A 24 -14.76 -0.40 12.43
N LEU A 25 -14.86 -1.68 12.06
CA LEU A 25 -15.13 -2.07 10.68
C LEU A 25 -16.53 -1.61 10.28
N ASP A 26 -16.62 -0.91 9.17
CA ASP A 26 -17.88 -0.64 8.49
C ASP A 26 -18.32 -1.90 7.74
N PRO A 27 -19.43 -2.56 8.14
CA PRO A 27 -19.86 -3.80 7.51
C PRO A 27 -20.19 -3.66 6.02
N SER A 28 -20.50 -2.44 5.57
CA SER A 28 -20.75 -2.15 4.15
C SER A 28 -19.47 -2.07 3.30
N LEU A 29 -18.30 -1.95 3.95
CA LEU A 29 -16.98 -1.87 3.31
C LEU A 29 -16.18 -3.17 3.51
N CYS A 30 -16.86 -4.31 3.42
CA CYS A 30 -16.26 -5.65 3.41
C CYS A 30 -16.19 -6.19 1.97
N LEU A 31 -15.04 -5.98 1.32
CA LEU A 31 -14.88 -6.08 -0.13
C LEU A 31 -14.20 -7.39 -0.52
N TYR A 32 -14.97 -8.47 -0.59
CA TYR A 32 -14.41 -9.82 -0.69
C TYR A 32 -14.15 -10.35 -2.10
N SER A 33 -14.53 -9.61 -3.14
CA SER A 33 -14.35 -9.97 -4.56
C SER A 33 -14.10 -8.74 -5.44
N PRO A 34 -13.54 -8.93 -6.65
CA PRO A 34 -13.38 -7.84 -7.63
C PRO A 34 -14.68 -7.08 -7.89
N GLN A 35 -15.81 -7.78 -7.98
CA GLN A 35 -17.12 -7.16 -8.16
C GLN A 35 -17.51 -6.27 -6.97
N SER A 36 -17.33 -6.75 -5.73
CA SER A 36 -17.60 -5.90 -4.54
C SER A 36 -16.71 -4.67 -4.46
N ASN A 37 -15.48 -4.75 -4.99
CA ASN A 37 -14.61 -3.59 -5.10
C ASN A 37 -15.13 -2.56 -6.12
N VAL A 38 -15.68 -3.02 -7.25
CA VAL A 38 -16.35 -2.13 -8.20
C VAL A 38 -17.59 -1.49 -7.56
N ASP A 39 -18.41 -2.26 -6.85
CA ASP A 39 -19.57 -1.72 -6.13
C ASP A 39 -19.16 -0.63 -5.12
N ALA A 40 -18.02 -0.80 -4.46
CA ALA A 40 -17.48 0.15 -3.49
C ALA A 40 -17.17 1.53 -4.08
N LEU A 41 -16.89 1.65 -5.39
CA LEU A 41 -16.67 2.95 -6.05
C LEU A 41 -17.89 3.87 -5.91
N SER A 42 -19.09 3.31 -5.81
CA SER A 42 -20.34 4.06 -5.61
C SER A 42 -20.72 4.22 -4.14
N HIS A 43 -19.96 3.65 -3.20
CA HIS A 43 -20.25 3.78 -1.78
C HIS A 43 -19.99 5.23 -1.32
N PRO A 44 -20.91 5.89 -0.59
CA PRO A 44 -20.78 7.32 -0.26
C PRO A 44 -19.46 7.70 0.41
N ARG A 45 -18.96 6.86 1.33
CA ARG A 45 -17.66 7.10 2.01
C ARG A 45 -16.46 6.95 1.08
N VAL A 46 -16.53 6.09 0.07
CA VAL A 46 -15.45 5.89 -0.91
C VAL A 46 -15.51 6.99 -1.96
N ALA A 47 -16.67 7.26 -2.53
CA ALA A 47 -16.86 8.34 -3.50
C ALA A 47 -16.47 9.71 -2.90
N GLY A 48 -16.91 10.00 -1.66
CA GLY A 48 -16.51 11.21 -0.95
C GLY A 48 -15.02 11.27 -0.66
N TRP A 49 -14.38 10.13 -0.36
CA TRP A 49 -12.93 10.07 -0.19
C TRP A 49 -12.18 10.35 -1.49
N LEU A 50 -12.56 9.71 -2.59
CA LEU A 50 -11.95 9.90 -3.91
C LEU A 50 -12.05 11.36 -4.34
N GLU A 51 -13.24 11.95 -4.24
CA GLU A 51 -13.47 13.38 -4.49
C GLU A 51 -12.52 14.25 -3.64
N LYS A 52 -12.41 13.95 -2.34
CA LYS A 52 -11.52 14.68 -1.43
C LYS A 52 -10.06 14.61 -1.87
N VAL A 53 -9.51 13.42 -2.12
CA VAL A 53 -8.08 13.30 -2.44
C VAL A 53 -7.74 13.74 -3.86
N GLN A 54 -8.68 13.61 -4.79
CA GLN A 54 -8.50 14.06 -6.17
C GLN A 54 -8.57 15.58 -6.30
N HIS A 55 -9.40 16.27 -5.49
CA HIS A 55 -9.73 17.67 -5.75
C HIS A 55 -9.53 18.63 -4.57
N HIS A 56 -9.70 18.19 -3.32
CA HIS A 56 -9.85 19.11 -2.18
C HIS A 56 -8.70 19.08 -1.18
N TRP A 57 -8.11 17.92 -0.92
CA TRP A 57 -7.01 17.80 0.05
C TRP A 57 -5.72 18.41 -0.50
N GLY A 58 -4.89 18.99 0.35
CA GLY A 58 -3.54 19.43 0.02
C GLY A 58 -2.60 19.27 1.21
N PRO A 59 -1.27 19.28 0.99
CA PRO A 59 -0.31 18.98 2.05
C PRO A 59 -0.33 20.02 3.17
N THR A 60 -0.41 19.57 4.42
CA THR A 60 -0.41 20.47 5.59
C THR A 60 0.91 21.22 5.71
N PRO A 61 0.92 22.57 5.84
CA PRO A 61 2.13 23.35 6.09
C PRO A 61 2.86 22.90 7.34
N VAL A 62 4.21 22.82 7.27
CA VAL A 62 5.06 22.44 8.40
C VAL A 62 5.94 23.65 8.76
N PRO A 63 5.66 24.37 9.86
CA PRO A 63 6.42 25.55 10.24
C PRO A 63 7.92 25.25 10.41
N GLY A 64 8.78 26.10 9.83
CA GLY A 64 10.24 25.97 9.94
C GLY A 64 10.87 24.94 8.99
N ALA A 65 10.09 24.23 8.17
CA ALA A 65 10.58 23.38 7.10
C ALA A 65 10.41 24.09 5.75
N ASP A 66 11.47 24.77 5.31
CA ASP A 66 11.47 25.68 4.17
C ASP A 66 12.25 25.17 2.95
N ARG A 67 12.91 24.01 3.05
CA ARG A 67 13.76 23.48 1.97
C ARG A 67 13.04 22.68 0.90
N GLY A 68 11.75 22.43 1.08
CA GLY A 68 10.92 21.70 0.11
C GLY A 68 10.35 20.40 0.68
N ARG A 69 9.70 19.63 -0.21
CA ARG A 69 8.97 18.41 0.16
C ARG A 69 9.26 17.24 -0.75
N LEU A 70 9.21 16.05 -0.16
CA LEU A 70 9.20 14.75 -0.83
C LEU A 70 7.89 14.04 -0.52
N ALA A 71 7.40 13.24 -1.48
CA ALA A 71 6.27 12.35 -1.28
C ALA A 71 6.74 10.89 -1.33
N LEU A 72 6.36 10.10 -0.32
CA LEU A 72 6.60 8.65 -0.27
C LEU A 72 5.28 7.89 -0.27
N LEU A 73 5.04 7.11 -1.31
CA LEU A 73 3.88 6.23 -1.43
C LEU A 73 4.26 4.83 -0.94
N LEU A 74 3.47 4.29 -0.02
CA LEU A 74 3.61 2.96 0.59
C LEU A 74 2.37 2.12 0.25
N PRO A 75 2.45 0.79 0.15
CA PRO A 75 1.27 -0.05 -0.05
C PRO A 75 0.41 -0.11 1.21
N CYS A 76 -0.88 -0.38 1.03
CA CYS A 76 -1.74 -0.71 2.15
C CYS A 76 -1.32 -2.06 2.76
N THR A 77 -1.64 -2.23 4.05
CA THR A 77 -1.36 -3.45 4.79
C THR A 77 -2.64 -4.04 5.37
N LYS A 78 -2.55 -5.32 5.75
CA LYS A 78 -3.68 -6.10 6.26
C LYS A 78 -4.34 -5.47 7.49
N TYR A 79 -3.55 -4.95 8.42
CA TYR A 79 -4.04 -4.39 9.69
C TYR A 79 -4.23 -2.89 9.56
N LYS A 80 -5.32 -2.39 10.14
CA LYS A 80 -5.66 -0.97 10.13
C LYS A 80 -5.81 -0.45 11.56
N PRO A 81 -5.32 0.76 11.86
CA PRO A 81 -4.66 1.71 10.95
C PRO A 81 -3.30 1.23 10.40
N TYR A 82 -2.93 1.64 9.18
CA TYR A 82 -1.72 1.13 8.52
C TYR A 82 -0.43 1.30 9.32
N PRO A 83 -0.19 2.42 10.06
CA PRO A 83 0.98 2.57 10.92
C PRO A 83 1.14 1.47 11.98
N THR A 84 0.07 0.76 12.34
CA THR A 84 0.12 -0.36 13.31
C THR A 84 0.67 -1.66 12.72
N SER A 85 0.81 -1.72 11.40
CA SER A 85 1.39 -2.89 10.73
C SER A 85 2.89 -2.94 10.95
N ARG A 86 3.42 -4.15 11.13
CA ARG A 86 4.88 -4.36 11.29
C ARG A 86 5.69 -3.80 10.13
N GLU A 87 5.17 -3.85 8.91
CA GLU A 87 5.83 -3.29 7.73
C GLU A 87 5.97 -1.77 7.84
N HIS A 88 4.88 -1.06 8.14
CA HIS A 88 4.91 0.39 8.30
C HIS A 88 5.75 0.82 9.49
N ARG A 89 5.69 0.07 10.61
CA ARG A 89 6.57 0.29 11.77
C ARG A 89 8.04 0.16 11.39
N ALA A 90 8.42 -0.89 10.64
CA ALA A 90 9.79 -1.09 10.20
C ALA A 90 10.30 0.04 9.28
N VAL A 91 9.47 0.48 8.32
CA VAL A 91 9.80 1.64 7.47
C VAL A 91 9.96 2.90 8.32
N ASN A 92 9.02 3.17 9.24
CA ASN A 92 9.10 4.34 10.12
C ASN A 92 10.31 4.28 11.05
N ALA A 93 10.67 3.11 11.56
CA ALA A 93 11.84 2.90 12.40
C ALA A 93 13.13 3.18 11.62
N ALA A 94 13.24 2.72 10.37
CA ALA A 94 14.40 3.01 9.52
C ALA A 94 14.52 4.52 9.21
N LEU A 95 13.40 5.19 8.87
CA LEU A 95 13.38 6.63 8.65
C LEU A 95 13.79 7.40 9.92
N GLN A 96 13.29 6.99 11.09
CA GLN A 96 13.66 7.60 12.36
C GLN A 96 15.12 7.31 12.75
N ALA A 97 15.64 6.11 12.48
CA ALA A 97 17.06 5.84 12.66
C ALA A 97 17.93 6.77 11.80
N ALA A 98 17.45 7.14 10.60
CA ALA A 98 18.10 8.08 9.68
C ALA A 98 17.85 9.57 9.98
N GLY A 99 17.25 9.89 11.13
CA GLY A 99 17.05 11.28 11.58
C GLY A 99 15.77 11.96 11.09
N TRP A 100 14.93 11.29 10.30
CA TRP A 100 13.58 11.81 10.01
C TRP A 100 12.73 11.76 11.27
N ARG A 101 12.20 12.90 11.71
CA ARG A 101 11.38 13.01 12.93
C ARG A 101 9.98 13.49 12.58
N PRO A 102 8.92 12.99 13.21
CA PRO A 102 7.59 13.49 12.91
C PRO A 102 7.48 14.97 13.36
N ALA A 103 6.81 15.78 12.56
CA ALA A 103 6.58 17.20 12.85
C ALA A 103 5.73 17.41 14.12
N ALA A 104 4.94 16.42 14.48
CA ALA A 104 4.23 16.32 15.74
C ALA A 104 4.32 14.87 16.25
N SER A 105 4.55 14.70 17.55
CA SER A 105 4.54 13.38 18.19
C SER A 105 3.18 12.69 18.03
N TYR A 106 3.17 11.38 18.22
CA TYR A 106 1.93 10.60 18.17
C TYR A 106 0.88 11.13 19.17
N ASP A 107 -0.30 11.49 18.64
CA ASP A 107 -1.45 12.02 19.39
C ASP A 107 -2.72 11.17 19.20
N GLY A 108 -2.58 9.98 18.60
CA GLY A 108 -3.70 9.08 18.34
C GLY A 108 -4.16 8.29 19.58
N PRO A 109 -5.14 7.38 19.42
CA PRO A 109 -5.68 6.58 20.52
C PRO A 109 -4.62 5.75 21.25
N THR A 110 -4.67 5.74 22.58
CA THR A 110 -3.71 5.01 23.43
C THR A 110 -3.76 3.49 23.22
N GLU A 111 -4.92 2.95 22.82
CA GLU A 111 -5.14 1.54 22.55
C GLU A 111 -4.24 1.01 21.43
N LEU A 112 -3.84 1.87 20.48
CA LEU A 112 -2.92 1.46 19.42
C LEU A 112 -1.51 1.22 19.94
N LEU A 113 -1.10 1.82 21.06
CA LEU A 113 0.24 1.62 21.63
C LEU A 113 0.48 0.16 22.02
N ALA A 114 -0.58 -0.61 22.27
CA ALA A 114 -0.48 -2.05 22.57
C ALA A 114 0.03 -2.91 21.39
N VAL A 115 0.17 -2.34 20.18
CA VAL A 115 0.76 -3.04 19.03
C VAL A 115 2.29 -2.89 18.96
N LEU A 116 2.85 -1.97 19.75
CA LEU A 116 4.28 -1.71 19.82
C LEU A 116 4.97 -2.78 20.67
N ASP A 117 6.18 -3.12 20.27
CA ASP A 117 7.08 -3.94 21.07
C ASP A 117 7.67 -3.07 22.22
N ASP A 118 8.13 -3.67 23.33
CA ASP A 118 8.47 -2.93 24.57
C ASP A 118 9.57 -1.86 24.38
N ASP A 119 10.43 -2.02 23.37
CA ASP A 119 11.53 -1.13 23.02
C ASP A 119 11.18 -0.11 21.93
N GLU A 120 9.95 -0.15 21.40
CA GLU A 120 9.51 0.74 20.33
C GLU A 120 8.94 2.07 20.84
N HIS A 121 9.33 3.16 20.17
CA HIS A 121 8.85 4.49 20.50
C HIS A 121 7.44 4.75 19.93
N PRO A 122 6.52 5.41 20.67
CA PRO A 122 5.17 5.75 20.18
C PRO A 122 5.13 6.46 18.84
N ASP A 123 6.15 7.27 18.53
CA ASP A 123 6.24 8.01 17.27
C ASP A 123 6.38 7.12 16.03
N LEU A 124 6.62 5.81 16.17
CA LEU A 124 6.48 4.87 15.05
C LEU A 124 5.04 4.83 14.50
N LEU A 125 4.05 5.23 15.31
CA LEU A 125 2.65 5.33 14.91
C LEU A 125 2.26 6.75 14.46
N ALA A 126 3.15 7.74 14.55
CA ALA A 126 2.85 9.12 14.20
C ALA A 126 2.45 9.24 12.72
N THR A 127 1.35 9.95 12.48
CA THR A 127 0.79 10.20 11.14
C THR A 127 1.14 11.56 10.57
N ALA A 128 1.76 12.43 11.37
CA ALA A 128 2.29 13.71 10.90
C ALA A 128 3.34 13.52 9.79
N PRO A 129 3.57 14.55 8.96
CA PRO A 129 4.72 14.60 8.06
C PRO A 129 6.02 14.40 8.84
N LEU A 130 7.03 13.81 8.21
CA LEU A 130 8.37 13.72 8.81
C LEU A 130 9.22 14.91 8.35
N VAL A 131 10.18 15.31 9.17
CA VAL A 131 11.08 16.43 8.91
C VAL A 131 12.52 16.01 9.19
N ARG A 132 13.43 16.42 8.31
CA ARG A 132 14.87 16.34 8.54
C ARG A 132 15.55 17.51 7.83
N ASP A 133 16.39 18.26 8.55
CA ASP A 133 17.18 19.38 8.02
C ASP A 133 16.38 20.39 7.18
N GLY A 134 15.13 20.67 7.56
CA GLY A 134 14.24 21.61 6.87
C GLY A 134 13.48 21.03 5.67
N VAL A 135 13.70 19.77 5.30
CA VAL A 135 12.95 19.04 4.26
C VAL A 135 11.78 18.30 4.89
N VAL A 136 10.60 18.35 4.27
CA VAL A 136 9.40 17.59 4.68
C VAL A 136 9.28 16.31 3.86
N LEU A 137 8.96 15.20 4.51
CA LEU A 137 8.56 13.95 3.88
C LEU A 137 7.09 13.67 4.22
N ASP A 138 6.23 13.90 3.23
CA ASP A 138 4.83 13.48 3.29
C ASP A 138 4.73 12.00 2.90
N ARG A 139 3.99 11.23 3.69
CA ARG A 139 3.77 9.80 3.42
C ARG A 139 2.34 9.58 2.97
N PHE A 140 2.17 8.65 2.04
CA PHE A 140 0.89 8.25 1.47
C PHE A 140 0.77 6.74 1.46
N VAL A 141 -0.45 6.24 1.59
CA VAL A 141 -0.77 4.83 1.38
C VAL A 141 -1.55 4.69 0.08
N ILE A 142 -1.06 3.87 -0.85
CA ILE A 142 -1.82 3.41 -1.99
C ILE A 142 -2.75 2.32 -1.50
N SER A 143 -4.04 2.43 -1.78
CA SER A 143 -5.02 1.45 -1.30
C SER A 143 -6.22 1.34 -2.20
N GLU A 144 -6.75 0.14 -2.38
CA GLU A 144 -8.11 -0.08 -2.84
C GLU A 144 -9.08 -0.05 -1.65
N PRO A 145 -10.28 0.55 -1.75
CA PRO A 145 -10.81 1.33 -2.87
C PRO A 145 -10.52 2.83 -2.79
N LEU A 146 -9.55 3.26 -1.98
CA LEU A 146 -9.34 4.66 -1.60
C LEU A 146 -8.37 5.43 -2.50
N ALA A 147 -7.74 4.74 -3.45
CA ALA A 147 -6.65 5.20 -4.31
C ALA A 147 -5.42 5.71 -3.55
N LEU A 148 -5.51 6.91 -2.98
CA LEU A 148 -4.45 7.60 -2.24
C LEU A 148 -4.94 7.93 -0.83
N VAL A 149 -4.15 7.61 0.19
CA VAL A 149 -4.45 7.95 1.58
C VAL A 149 -3.27 8.74 2.17
N PRO A 150 -3.40 10.07 2.34
CA PRO A 150 -2.42 10.84 3.10
C PRO A 150 -2.28 10.27 4.52
N TYR A 151 -1.05 10.11 5.02
CA TYR A 151 -0.81 9.55 6.35
C TYR A 151 -1.58 10.30 7.44
N GLU A 152 -1.58 11.63 7.36
CA GLU A 152 -2.28 12.50 8.32
C GLU A 152 -3.79 12.24 8.39
N LEU A 153 -4.41 11.72 7.32
CA LEU A 153 -5.83 11.38 7.25
C LEU A 153 -6.10 9.89 7.51
N THR A 154 -5.09 9.12 7.92
CA THR A 154 -5.24 7.67 8.10
C THR A 154 -6.13 7.34 9.29
N LEU A 155 -5.98 8.04 10.42
CA LEU A 155 -6.79 7.75 11.62
C LEU A 155 -8.18 8.39 11.50
N TYR A 156 -8.19 9.69 11.25
CA TYR A 156 -9.39 10.51 11.19
C TYR A 156 -9.37 11.40 9.95
N ALA A 157 -10.54 11.68 9.42
CA ALA A 157 -10.75 12.65 8.36
C ALA A 157 -12.00 13.47 8.69
N ASP A 158 -11.87 14.79 8.67
CA ASP A 158 -12.97 15.72 8.99
C ASP A 158 -13.60 15.48 10.39
N GLY A 159 -12.76 15.08 11.35
CA GLY A 159 -13.18 14.78 12.73
C GLY A 159 -13.85 13.41 12.90
N GLU A 160 -14.04 12.64 11.83
CA GLU A 160 -14.64 11.30 11.87
C GLU A 160 -13.62 10.20 11.59
N GLN A 161 -13.96 8.95 11.91
CA GLN A 161 -13.14 7.78 11.57
C GLN A 161 -12.91 7.74 10.05
N SER A 162 -11.64 7.73 9.66
CA SER A 162 -11.24 7.64 8.25
C SER A 162 -11.80 6.37 7.60
N PRO A 163 -12.23 6.42 6.32
CA PRO A 163 -12.55 5.19 5.61
C PRO A 163 -11.37 4.21 5.62
N ALA A 164 -10.12 4.72 5.63
CA ALA A 164 -8.88 3.94 5.69
C ALA A 164 -8.76 3.00 6.91
N THR A 165 -9.48 3.28 8.00
CA THR A 165 -9.51 2.43 9.20
C THR A 165 -10.77 1.60 9.33
N SER A 166 -11.66 1.64 8.34
CA SER A 166 -13.01 1.08 8.46
C SER A 166 -13.38 0.05 7.40
N TYR A 167 -12.50 -0.28 6.46
CA TYR A 167 -12.78 -1.27 5.41
C TYR A 167 -11.95 -2.54 5.59
N ASP A 168 -12.40 -3.65 5.01
CA ASP A 168 -11.57 -4.82 4.76
C ASP A 168 -11.61 -5.17 3.28
N ASP A 169 -10.43 -5.22 2.66
CA ASP A 169 -10.22 -5.80 1.35
C ASP A 169 -9.09 -6.84 1.53
N PRO A 170 -9.36 -8.15 1.45
CA PRO A 170 -8.32 -9.18 1.54
C PRO A 170 -7.34 -9.15 0.36
N GLY A 171 -7.55 -8.23 -0.59
CA GLY A 171 -6.73 -7.93 -1.75
C GLY A 171 -7.17 -8.70 -2.98
N LEU A 172 -6.99 -8.08 -4.14
CA LEU A 172 -7.32 -8.64 -5.45
C LEU A 172 -6.29 -9.67 -5.95
N PHE A 173 -5.97 -10.67 -5.12
CA PHE A 173 -4.95 -11.66 -5.42
C PHE A 173 -5.53 -12.91 -6.08
N VAL A 174 -5.46 -12.97 -7.42
CA VAL A 174 -5.88 -14.16 -8.21
C VAL A 174 -5.27 -15.45 -7.67
N ALA A 175 -4.00 -15.40 -7.28
CA ALA A 175 -3.23 -16.56 -6.83
C ALA A 175 -3.70 -17.13 -5.49
N ARG A 176 -4.31 -16.30 -4.62
CA ARG A 176 -4.82 -16.76 -3.31
C ARG A 176 -6.11 -17.55 -3.43
N GLY A 177 -6.88 -17.32 -4.49
CA GLY A 177 -8.11 -18.05 -4.79
C GLY A 177 -9.21 -17.92 -3.73
N THR A 178 -9.18 -16.85 -2.92
CA THR A 178 -10.17 -16.55 -1.88
C THR A 178 -10.94 -15.26 -2.14
N SER A 179 -10.46 -14.42 -3.06
CA SER A 179 -11.08 -13.15 -3.43
C SER A 179 -12.19 -13.39 -4.46
N VAL A 180 -13.24 -14.08 -4.04
CA VAL A 180 -14.44 -14.41 -4.84
C VAL A 180 -15.68 -14.37 -3.95
N SER A 181 -16.84 -14.19 -4.58
CA SER A 181 -18.14 -14.18 -3.90
C SER A 181 -19.11 -15.11 -4.63
N PRO A 182 -19.03 -16.45 -4.40
CA PRO A 182 -19.88 -17.45 -5.06
C PRO A 182 -21.38 -17.24 -4.85
N GLU A 183 -21.77 -16.52 -3.79
CA GLU A 183 -23.14 -16.15 -3.48
C GLU A 183 -23.75 -15.13 -4.44
N ARG A 184 -22.92 -14.40 -5.20
CA ARG A 184 -23.40 -13.38 -6.13
C ARG A 184 -23.91 -14.01 -7.42
N SER A 185 -24.97 -13.42 -7.96
CA SER A 185 -25.57 -13.84 -9.24
C SER A 185 -24.66 -13.60 -10.47
N ASP A 186 -23.73 -12.65 -10.36
CA ASP A 186 -22.75 -12.28 -11.39
C ASP A 186 -21.38 -12.98 -11.20
N CYS A 187 -21.29 -13.95 -10.29
CA CYS A 187 -20.07 -14.71 -10.04
C CYS A 187 -19.84 -15.75 -11.15
N THR A 188 -18.66 -15.72 -11.75
CA THR A 188 -18.24 -16.71 -12.76
C THR A 188 -17.05 -17.56 -12.32
N ALA A 189 -16.58 -17.35 -11.09
CA ALA A 189 -15.47 -18.09 -10.52
C ALA A 189 -15.81 -19.57 -10.37
N ARG A 190 -14.79 -20.43 -10.46
CA ARG A 190 -14.95 -21.88 -10.33
C ARG A 190 -14.06 -22.44 -9.22
N PRO A 191 -14.56 -23.39 -8.42
CA PRO A 191 -13.74 -24.07 -7.43
C PRO A 191 -12.67 -24.93 -8.14
N ARG A 192 -11.49 -25.03 -7.54
CA ARG A 192 -10.40 -25.92 -7.95
C ARG A 192 -10.33 -27.16 -7.04
N PRO A 193 -9.68 -28.25 -7.49
CA PRO A 193 -9.53 -29.47 -6.70
C PRO A 193 -8.76 -29.27 -5.38
N ASP A 194 -7.84 -28.31 -5.32
CA ASP A 194 -7.08 -27.94 -4.12
C ASP A 194 -7.90 -27.12 -3.10
N GLY A 195 -9.17 -26.85 -3.42
CA GLY A 195 -10.08 -26.10 -2.58
C GLY A 195 -9.94 -24.58 -2.67
N SER A 196 -9.08 -24.06 -3.55
CA SER A 196 -9.03 -22.64 -3.95
C SER A 196 -10.06 -22.34 -5.04
N TRP A 197 -10.22 -21.06 -5.41
CA TRP A 197 -11.09 -20.65 -6.51
C TRP A 197 -10.30 -19.99 -7.64
N ALA A 198 -10.69 -20.29 -8.87
CA ALA A 198 -10.20 -19.65 -10.07
C ALA A 198 -11.16 -18.54 -10.49
N TRP A 199 -10.65 -17.33 -10.71
CA TRP A 199 -11.45 -16.24 -11.29
C TRP A 199 -11.98 -16.59 -12.68
N GLY A 200 -13.28 -16.42 -12.87
CA GLY A 200 -13.91 -16.48 -14.17
C GLY A 200 -13.77 -15.16 -14.92
N PRO A 201 -14.43 -15.05 -16.09
CA PRO A 201 -14.41 -13.83 -16.89
C PRO A 201 -14.97 -12.59 -16.17
N ALA A 202 -16.02 -12.73 -15.35
CA ALA A 202 -16.63 -11.59 -14.65
C ALA A 202 -15.70 -11.02 -13.56
N GLU A 203 -15.04 -11.87 -12.77
CA GLU A 203 -14.07 -11.42 -11.75
C GLU A 203 -12.87 -10.70 -12.40
N ARG A 204 -12.41 -11.21 -13.55
CA ARG A 204 -11.32 -10.62 -14.32
C ARG A 204 -11.68 -9.27 -14.93
N GLU A 205 -12.92 -9.12 -15.37
CA GLU A 205 -13.44 -7.86 -15.91
C GLU A 205 -13.58 -6.82 -14.80
N ALA A 206 -14.24 -7.18 -13.69
CA ALA A 206 -14.37 -6.31 -12.53
C ALA A 206 -13.00 -5.91 -11.95
N TYR A 207 -12.00 -6.81 -11.97
CA TYR A 207 -10.63 -6.46 -11.61
C TYR A 207 -10.06 -5.35 -12.49
N VAL A 208 -10.24 -5.41 -13.82
CA VAL A 208 -9.74 -4.35 -14.72
C VAL A 208 -10.47 -3.04 -14.48
N VAL A 209 -11.79 -3.08 -14.28
CA VAL A 209 -12.59 -1.89 -13.97
C VAL A 209 -12.08 -1.22 -12.70
N MET A 210 -11.96 -1.97 -11.61
CA MET A 210 -11.44 -1.45 -10.35
C MET A 210 -10.00 -0.94 -10.49
N HIS A 211 -9.13 -1.71 -11.13
CA HIS A 211 -7.73 -1.36 -11.31
C HIS A 211 -7.56 -0.04 -12.04
N ASN A 212 -8.26 0.12 -13.17
CA ASN A 212 -8.17 1.32 -13.97
C ASN A 212 -8.82 2.52 -13.26
N ALA A 213 -9.86 2.31 -12.45
CA ALA A 213 -10.43 3.36 -11.60
C ALA A 213 -9.43 3.86 -10.55
N MET A 214 -8.71 2.94 -9.88
CA MET A 214 -7.66 3.31 -8.91
C MET A 214 -6.49 4.02 -9.57
N ALA A 215 -6.02 3.52 -10.72
CA ALA A 215 -4.96 4.17 -11.49
C ALA A 215 -5.37 5.60 -11.90
N ALA A 216 -6.56 5.79 -12.46
CA ALA A 216 -7.06 7.11 -12.87
C ALA A 216 -7.20 8.07 -11.66
N ALA A 217 -7.67 7.58 -10.52
CA ALA A 217 -7.78 8.38 -9.30
C ALA A 217 -6.40 8.79 -8.76
N LEU A 218 -5.43 7.87 -8.76
CA LEU A 218 -4.03 8.16 -8.44
C LEU A 218 -3.43 9.18 -9.41
N THR A 219 -3.58 8.99 -10.73
CA THR A 219 -3.09 9.95 -11.74
C THR A 219 -3.64 11.35 -11.45
N THR A 220 -4.95 11.46 -11.25
CA THR A 220 -5.63 12.74 -10.99
C THR A 220 -5.06 13.43 -9.74
N ALA A 221 -5.00 12.69 -8.62
CA ALA A 221 -4.51 13.24 -7.37
C ALA A 221 -3.03 13.62 -7.44
N LEU A 222 -2.17 12.71 -7.94
CA LEU A 222 -0.72 12.91 -7.97
C LEU A 222 -0.31 13.99 -8.97
N THR A 223 -0.94 14.09 -10.15
CA THR A 223 -0.64 15.19 -11.09
C THR A 223 -0.97 16.55 -10.48
N ARG A 224 -2.08 16.65 -9.74
CA ARG A 224 -2.45 17.89 -9.04
C ARG A 224 -1.46 18.22 -7.92
N LEU A 225 -1.00 17.21 -7.20
CA LEU A 225 -0.14 17.37 -6.02
C LEU A 225 1.34 17.53 -6.36
N ALA A 226 1.79 17.02 -7.51
CA ALA A 226 3.20 17.01 -7.93
C ALA A 226 3.91 18.36 -7.82
N PRO A 227 3.29 19.53 -8.13
CA PRO A 227 3.94 20.83 -7.95
C PRO A 227 4.36 21.15 -6.51
N HIS A 228 3.82 20.46 -5.50
CA HIS A 228 4.23 20.62 -4.10
C HIS A 228 5.48 19.81 -3.73
N TYR A 229 5.94 18.91 -4.59
CA TYR A 229 6.97 17.93 -4.29
C TYR A 229 8.15 18.03 -5.26
N GLY A 230 9.37 18.01 -4.73
CA GLY A 230 10.57 17.86 -5.56
C GLY A 230 10.68 16.47 -6.18
N ARG A 231 10.21 15.45 -5.45
CA ARG A 231 10.14 14.07 -5.92
C ARG A 231 8.92 13.34 -5.34
N VAL A 232 8.35 12.45 -6.14
CA VAL A 232 7.37 11.46 -5.72
C VAL A 232 7.98 10.08 -5.88
N LEU A 233 8.17 9.37 -4.77
CA LEU A 233 8.73 8.03 -4.73
C LEU A 233 7.64 7.04 -4.31
N ALA A 234 7.55 5.90 -4.97
CA ALA A 234 6.65 4.82 -4.59
C ALA A 234 7.44 3.59 -4.16
N TRP A 235 7.38 3.27 -2.87
CA TRP A 235 8.04 2.14 -2.25
C TRP A 235 7.08 0.95 -2.17
N VAL A 236 7.00 0.19 -3.27
CA VAL A 236 6.00 -0.85 -3.48
C VAL A 236 6.64 -2.13 -4.02
N SER A 237 6.56 -3.23 -3.29
CA SER A 237 7.21 -4.50 -3.66
C SER A 237 6.66 -5.08 -4.98
N PRO A 238 7.47 -5.77 -5.79
CA PRO A 238 6.99 -6.54 -6.92
C PRO A 238 5.91 -7.56 -6.53
N GLY A 239 4.96 -7.79 -7.44
CA GLY A 239 3.86 -8.72 -7.23
C GLY A 239 2.69 -8.16 -6.40
N LEU A 240 2.79 -6.95 -5.87
CA LEU A 240 1.66 -6.23 -5.28
C LEU A 240 0.84 -5.51 -6.36
N THR A 241 -0.49 -5.56 -6.26
CA THR A 241 -1.40 -4.82 -7.15
C THR A 241 -1.13 -3.31 -7.14
N HIS A 242 -0.73 -2.76 -5.99
CA HIS A 242 -0.28 -1.38 -5.86
C HIS A 242 0.78 -1.01 -6.91
N ARG A 243 1.71 -1.92 -7.26
CA ARG A 243 2.76 -1.67 -8.24
C ARG A 243 2.21 -1.61 -9.65
N SER A 244 1.19 -2.42 -9.95
CA SER A 244 0.56 -2.42 -11.28
C SER A 244 -0.32 -1.19 -11.53
N PHE A 245 -0.84 -0.55 -10.47
CA PHE A 245 -1.50 0.76 -10.58
C PHE A 245 -0.55 1.86 -11.04
N LEU A 246 0.73 1.75 -10.70
CA LEU A 246 1.72 2.78 -11.03
C LEU A 246 2.38 2.54 -12.38
N ALA A 247 2.53 1.28 -12.79
CA ALA A 247 3.33 0.89 -13.94
C ALA A 247 2.83 1.43 -15.29
N ASP A 248 3.78 1.68 -16.20
CA ASP A 248 3.55 1.84 -17.63
C ASP A 248 3.81 0.52 -18.38
N ASP A 249 3.68 0.50 -19.71
CA ASP A 249 3.98 -0.68 -20.52
C ASP A 249 5.44 -1.17 -20.37
N ALA A 250 6.40 -0.24 -20.24
CA ALA A 250 7.83 -0.57 -20.11
C ALA A 250 8.13 -1.29 -18.79
N LEU A 251 7.63 -0.76 -17.66
CA LEU A 251 7.78 -1.38 -16.35
C LEU A 251 7.03 -2.72 -16.28
N ARG A 252 5.84 -2.81 -16.89
CA ARG A 252 5.12 -4.08 -16.96
C ARG A 252 5.89 -5.14 -17.73
N LEU A 253 6.51 -4.77 -18.85
CA LEU A 253 7.32 -5.68 -19.64
C LEU A 253 8.56 -6.14 -18.86
N ALA A 254 9.27 -5.20 -18.23
CA ALA A 254 10.48 -5.49 -17.45
C ALA A 254 10.20 -6.46 -16.29
N GLU A 255 9.04 -6.34 -15.65
CA GLU A 255 8.70 -7.14 -14.46
C GLU A 255 7.74 -8.31 -14.72
N GLY A 256 7.44 -8.58 -15.99
CA GLY A 256 6.51 -9.66 -16.37
C GLY A 256 5.08 -9.45 -15.85
N MET A 257 4.68 -8.21 -15.61
CA MET A 257 3.31 -7.89 -15.21
C MET A 257 2.35 -8.09 -16.39
N SER A 258 1.12 -8.46 -16.06
CA SER A 258 0.10 -8.58 -17.08
C SER A 258 -0.35 -7.23 -17.61
N ARG A 259 -0.49 -7.13 -18.93
CA ARG A 259 -1.01 -5.95 -19.62
C ARG A 259 -2.52 -6.01 -19.89
N THR A 260 -3.05 -7.22 -19.93
CA THR A 260 -4.47 -7.45 -20.26
C THR A 260 -5.08 -8.56 -19.41
N ARG A 261 -6.41 -8.57 -19.39
CA ARG A 261 -7.24 -9.66 -18.87
C ARG A 261 -8.31 -10.01 -19.89
N ARG A 262 -8.72 -11.28 -19.92
CA ARG A 262 -9.87 -11.73 -20.71
C ARG A 262 -11.11 -11.77 -19.82
N GLY A 263 -12.00 -10.80 -20.03
CA GLY A 263 -13.29 -10.63 -19.36
C GLY A 263 -14.44 -11.28 -20.13
N THR A 264 -15.68 -10.94 -19.76
CA THR A 264 -16.90 -11.37 -20.47
C THR A 264 -17.05 -10.66 -21.82
N SER A 265 -16.61 -9.40 -21.89
CA SER A 265 -16.68 -8.52 -23.06
C SER A 265 -15.48 -8.63 -24.01
N GLY A 266 -14.49 -9.47 -23.70
CA GLY A 266 -13.30 -9.69 -24.53
C GLY A 266 -11.99 -9.43 -23.81
N VAL A 267 -11.00 -8.93 -24.54
CA VAL A 267 -9.68 -8.57 -23.96
C VAL A 267 -9.73 -7.12 -23.49
N LEU A 268 -9.39 -6.92 -22.22
CA LEU A 268 -9.41 -5.63 -21.52
C LEU A 268 -7.99 -5.24 -21.12
N THR A 269 -7.64 -3.97 -21.27
CA THR A 269 -6.30 -3.43 -20.98
C THR A 269 -6.21 -2.89 -19.55
N LEU A 270 -5.10 -3.20 -18.89
CA LEU A 270 -4.72 -2.61 -17.61
C LEU A 270 -3.92 -1.33 -17.88
N ARG A 271 -4.30 -0.24 -17.19
CA ARG A 271 -3.63 1.06 -17.27
C ARG A 271 -3.09 1.45 -15.89
N GLY A 272 -1.98 2.16 -15.88
CA GLY A 272 -1.36 2.66 -14.66
C GLY A 272 -1.01 4.14 -14.77
N VAL A 273 -0.59 4.71 -13.66
CA VAL A 273 -0.26 6.14 -13.53
C VAL A 273 0.78 6.55 -14.56
N LEU A 274 1.85 5.78 -14.74
CA LEU A 274 2.93 6.12 -15.67
C LEU A 274 2.53 5.96 -17.15
N ASP A 275 1.46 5.23 -17.48
CA ASP A 275 0.92 5.25 -18.85
C ASP A 275 0.33 6.63 -19.22
N GLU A 276 -0.28 7.30 -18.23
CA GLU A 276 -1.01 8.56 -18.42
C GLU A 276 -0.16 9.80 -18.08
N ALA A 277 0.75 9.65 -17.10
CA ALA A 277 1.67 10.69 -16.65
C ALA A 277 3.10 10.14 -16.52
N PRO A 278 3.81 9.94 -17.64
CA PRO A 278 5.19 9.46 -17.64
C PRO A 278 6.11 10.36 -16.80
N GLY A 279 6.95 9.74 -15.97
CA GLY A 279 7.91 10.45 -15.11
C GLY A 279 7.30 11.15 -13.90
N LEU A 280 6.01 10.95 -13.61
CA LEU A 280 5.36 11.56 -12.44
C LEU A 280 5.93 11.06 -11.10
N LEU A 281 6.41 9.83 -11.06
CA LEU A 281 6.97 9.19 -9.87
C LEU A 281 8.01 8.13 -10.25
N ASP A 282 8.86 7.78 -9.28
CA ASP A 282 9.74 6.61 -9.36
C ASP A 282 9.15 5.43 -8.62
N VAL A 283 9.08 4.27 -9.27
CA VAL A 283 8.65 3.02 -8.64
C VAL A 283 9.85 2.24 -8.14
N MET A 284 9.88 1.99 -6.84
CA MET A 284 10.97 1.33 -6.11
C MET A 284 10.42 0.20 -5.22
N PRO A 285 11.23 -0.79 -4.81
CA PRO A 285 12.58 -1.04 -5.32
C PRO A 285 12.55 -1.52 -6.78
N ASP A 286 13.61 -1.25 -7.55
CA ASP A 286 13.82 -1.82 -8.89
C ASP A 286 14.49 -3.21 -8.81
N GLU A 287 14.67 -3.88 -9.96
CA GLU A 287 15.28 -5.21 -10.03
C GLU A 287 16.69 -5.25 -9.44
N LYS A 288 17.49 -4.20 -9.64
CA LYS A 288 18.87 -4.12 -9.13
C LYS A 288 18.88 -3.99 -7.61
N GLN A 289 18.00 -3.16 -7.07
CA GLN A 289 17.80 -2.97 -5.64
C GLN A 289 17.31 -4.26 -4.96
N ILE A 290 16.41 -4.99 -5.62
CA ILE A 290 15.94 -6.30 -5.14
C ILE A 290 17.09 -7.32 -5.11
N HIS A 291 17.92 -7.35 -6.16
CA HIS A 291 19.09 -8.24 -6.20
C HIS A 291 20.06 -7.92 -5.06
N ALA A 292 20.46 -6.66 -4.93
CA ALA A 292 21.37 -6.20 -3.88
C ALA A 292 20.82 -6.50 -2.48
N ALA A 293 19.52 -6.28 -2.26
CA ALA A 293 18.89 -6.59 -0.97
C ALA A 293 18.88 -8.09 -0.66
N ARG A 294 18.77 -8.97 -1.67
CA ARG A 294 18.86 -10.42 -1.47
C ARG A 294 20.27 -10.89 -1.16
N GLU A 295 21.28 -10.29 -1.77
CA GLU A 295 22.69 -10.55 -1.44
C GLU A 295 22.99 -10.12 0.00
N ALA A 296 22.58 -8.92 0.39
CA ALA A 296 22.72 -8.43 1.76
C ALA A 296 21.94 -9.31 2.77
N LEU A 297 20.74 -9.76 2.41
CA LEU A 297 19.95 -10.67 3.23
C LEU A 297 20.66 -12.01 3.41
N ALA A 298 21.28 -12.56 2.36
CA ALA A 298 22.06 -13.78 2.46
C ALA A 298 23.21 -13.62 3.47
N GLN A 299 23.93 -12.49 3.41
CA GLN A 299 25.01 -12.19 4.36
C GLN A 299 24.49 -12.09 5.80
N ARG A 300 23.41 -11.34 6.04
CA ARG A 300 22.83 -11.23 7.39
C ARG A 300 22.38 -12.59 7.92
N LEU A 301 21.73 -13.41 7.10
CA LEU A 301 21.31 -14.75 7.51
C LEU A 301 22.52 -15.63 7.84
N GLU A 302 23.63 -15.51 7.12
CA GLU A 302 24.88 -16.19 7.45
C GLU A 302 25.44 -15.73 8.81
N ASP A 303 25.52 -14.41 9.04
CA ASP A 303 26.01 -13.83 10.30
C ASP A 303 25.16 -14.23 11.50
N GLU A 304 23.83 -14.32 11.32
CA GLU A 304 22.85 -14.81 12.30
C GLU A 304 22.88 -16.35 12.47
N ARG A 305 23.74 -17.06 11.72
CA ARG A 305 23.82 -18.54 11.69
C ARG A 305 22.49 -19.20 11.30
N ARG A 306 21.72 -18.53 10.45
CA ARG A 306 20.48 -19.03 9.84
C ARG A 306 20.77 -19.64 8.46
N PRO A 307 19.87 -20.47 7.91
CA PRO A 307 19.99 -20.94 6.54
C PRO A 307 20.01 -19.77 5.54
N HIS A 308 21.10 -19.61 4.79
CA HIS A 308 21.36 -18.49 3.88
C HIS A 308 21.45 -18.90 2.39
N GLY A 309 21.15 -20.17 2.05
CA GLY A 309 21.08 -20.61 0.66
C GLY A 309 19.94 -19.93 -0.12
N GLU A 310 20.01 -19.97 -1.45
CA GLU A 310 19.07 -19.27 -2.36
C GLU A 310 17.58 -19.51 -2.01
N ALA A 311 17.19 -20.75 -1.74
CA ALA A 311 15.83 -21.10 -1.38
C ALA A 311 15.38 -20.46 -0.05
N SER A 312 16.29 -20.38 0.94
CA SER A 312 16.03 -19.77 2.24
C SER A 312 15.91 -18.26 2.12
N VAL A 313 16.84 -17.61 1.41
CA VAL A 313 16.81 -16.18 1.10
C VAL A 313 15.50 -15.83 0.40
N ARG A 314 15.11 -16.58 -0.64
CA ARG A 314 13.85 -16.39 -1.35
C ARG A 314 12.64 -16.47 -0.40
N ALA A 315 12.63 -17.44 0.52
CA ALA A 315 11.53 -17.65 1.45
C ALA A 315 11.45 -16.59 2.57
N VAL A 316 12.58 -16.08 3.06
CA VAL A 316 12.64 -14.98 4.03
C VAL A 316 12.26 -13.68 3.33
N PHE A 317 12.85 -13.42 2.16
CA PHE A 317 12.58 -12.24 1.36
C PHE A 317 11.10 -12.09 1.08
N ALA A 318 10.45 -13.13 0.54
CA ALA A 318 9.03 -13.10 0.19
C ALA A 318 8.07 -12.79 1.36
N ARG A 319 8.51 -13.00 2.60
CA ARG A 319 7.72 -12.75 3.82
C ARG A 319 8.21 -11.53 4.60
N GLY A 320 9.23 -10.84 4.09
CA GLY A 320 9.99 -9.81 4.77
C GLY A 320 10.35 -10.16 6.20
N ASP A 321 10.78 -11.41 6.44
CA ASP A 321 11.11 -11.92 7.78
C ASP A 321 9.98 -11.73 8.85
N GLY A 322 8.72 -11.76 8.42
CA GLY A 322 7.55 -11.63 9.31
C GLY A 322 6.74 -10.34 9.15
N HIS A 323 7.09 -9.51 8.15
CA HIS A 323 6.45 -8.22 7.84
C HIS A 323 5.41 -8.30 6.70
N ASP A 324 4.87 -9.48 6.39
CA ASP A 324 3.91 -9.79 5.31
C ASP A 324 4.45 -9.58 3.87
N THR A 325 5.34 -8.60 3.63
CA THR A 325 6.05 -8.38 2.36
C THR A 325 7.53 -8.02 2.58
N PRO A 326 8.39 -8.09 1.54
CA PRO A 326 9.81 -7.76 1.65
C PRO A 326 10.10 -6.32 2.12
N LEU A 327 9.16 -5.37 2.04
CA LEU A 327 9.43 -3.96 2.30
C LEU A 327 9.82 -3.64 3.75
N GLY A 328 9.46 -4.52 4.69
CA GLY A 328 9.89 -4.42 6.09
C GLY A 328 11.31 -4.90 6.36
N LEU A 329 12.01 -5.45 5.36
CA LEU A 329 13.38 -5.92 5.52
C LEU A 329 14.34 -4.75 5.75
N PRO A 330 15.30 -4.86 6.71
CA PRO A 330 16.33 -3.86 6.90
C PRO A 330 17.12 -3.54 5.63
N GLU A 331 17.40 -4.54 4.80
CA GLU A 331 18.16 -4.40 3.56
C GLU A 331 17.45 -3.52 2.53
N LEU A 332 16.13 -3.66 2.44
CA LEU A 332 15.31 -2.84 1.55
C LEU A 332 15.09 -1.45 2.17
N ALA A 333 14.79 -1.36 3.46
CA ALA A 333 14.61 -0.09 4.14
C ALA A 333 15.86 0.81 4.07
N ALA A 334 17.06 0.24 4.11
CA ALA A 334 18.31 0.98 3.92
C ALA A 334 18.41 1.62 2.54
N LEU A 335 17.97 0.93 1.48
CA LEU A 335 17.94 1.47 0.12
C LEU A 335 16.90 2.59 -0.05
N LEU A 336 15.74 2.46 0.62
CA LEU A 336 14.74 3.53 0.67
C LEU A 336 15.30 4.78 1.34
N VAL A 337 15.92 4.62 2.52
CA VAL A 337 16.54 5.73 3.26
C VAL A 337 17.61 6.41 2.40
N ALA A 338 18.54 5.64 1.83
CA ALA A 338 19.60 6.19 0.99
C ALA A 338 19.02 7.02 -0.17
N ARG A 339 17.94 6.55 -0.81
CA ARG A 339 17.29 7.31 -1.87
C ARG A 339 16.65 8.61 -1.36
N LEU A 340 15.96 8.56 -0.23
CA LEU A 340 15.35 9.77 0.36
C LEU A 340 16.41 10.78 0.79
N ASP A 341 17.59 10.31 1.21
CA ASP A 341 18.73 11.13 1.57
C ASP A 341 19.28 11.87 0.34
N GLU A 342 19.49 11.17 -0.78
CA GLU A 342 19.87 11.78 -2.05
C GLU A 342 18.89 12.88 -2.50
N GLU A 343 17.58 12.60 -2.42
CA GLU A 343 16.54 13.55 -2.84
C GLU A 343 16.44 14.76 -1.88
N ALA A 344 16.62 14.54 -0.58
CA ALA A 344 16.62 15.61 0.42
C ALA A 344 17.86 16.52 0.27
N GLU A 345 19.02 15.95 -0.03
CA GLU A 345 20.24 16.70 -0.36
C GLU A 345 20.05 17.54 -1.62
N ALA A 346 19.45 16.97 -2.67
CA ALA A 346 19.16 17.68 -3.91
C ALA A 346 18.25 18.91 -3.70
N LEU A 347 17.30 18.83 -2.76
CA LEU A 347 16.47 19.97 -2.34
C LEU A 347 17.27 21.02 -1.55
N GLY A 348 18.25 20.60 -0.74
CA GLY A 348 19.07 21.49 0.08
C GLY A 348 20.17 22.26 -0.67
N VAL A 349 20.51 21.87 -1.91
CA VAL A 349 21.51 22.55 -2.75
C VAL A 349 20.91 23.75 -3.53
N VAL A 350 19.57 23.86 -3.58
CA VAL A 350 18.86 24.98 -4.20
C VAL A 350 18.61 26.08 -3.15
N GLY A 351 19.68 26.74 -2.70
CA GLY A 351 19.65 27.82 -1.70
C GLY A 351 20.58 28.96 -2.03
#